data_AF-A0A662HH28-F1
#
_entry.id   AF-A0A662HH28-F1
#
_cell.length_a   1.000
_cell.length_b   1.000
_cell.length_c   1.000
_cell.angle_alpha   90.00
_cell.angle_beta   90.00
_cell.angle_gamma   90.00
#
_symmetry.space_group_name_H-M   'P 1'
#
loop_
_entity.id
_entity.type
_entity.pdbx_description
1 polymer ?
#
loop_
_entity_poly.entity_id
_entity_poly.type
_entity_poly.pdbx_seq_one_letter_code
_entity_poly.pdbx_strand_id
1 'polypeptide(L)'
;MVGLIHSDPLYSLLLQLGAGSLIGFLAGYAAKKLAKLIAIGLGLLMLLLMALNYYGVVEVRWIKLIGVGEEALRWISANYSAVVRFAVENMPFAGGFATGLVLGLKAG
;
A
#
# COMPACT_ATOMS: atom_id res chain seq x y z
N MET A 1 -0.64 -35.20 -26.54
CA MET A 1 -1.42 -34.72 -25.39
C MET A 1 -0.46 -34.46 -24.24
N VAL A 2 -0.60 -33.27 -23.67
CA VAL A 2 0.15 -32.67 -22.54
C VAL A 2 0.29 -33.65 -21.37
N GLY A 3 1.51 -33.94 -20.91
CA GLY A 3 1.68 -34.85 -19.78
C GLY A 3 3.06 -34.93 -19.12
N LEU A 4 4.03 -34.07 -19.48
CA LEU A 4 5.41 -34.15 -18.95
C LEU A 4 5.93 -32.83 -18.35
N ILE A 5 5.05 -32.07 -17.70
CA ILE A 5 5.42 -30.96 -16.80
C ILE A 5 5.17 -31.44 -15.36
N HIS A 6 5.99 -32.40 -14.93
CA HIS A 6 5.98 -32.86 -13.54
C HIS A 6 6.87 -31.90 -12.72
N SER A 7 6.28 -30.78 -12.32
CA SER A 7 6.49 -30.10 -11.05
C SER A 7 7.86 -30.22 -10.36
N ASP A 8 8.91 -29.65 -10.95
CA ASP A 8 10.06 -29.27 -10.12
C ASP A 8 9.57 -28.18 -9.16
N PRO A 9 9.58 -28.40 -7.83
CA PRO A 9 9.14 -27.40 -6.86
C PRO A 9 9.87 -26.06 -7.07
N LEU A 10 11.08 -26.10 -7.65
CA LEU A 10 11.85 -24.94 -8.04
C LEU A 10 11.20 -24.08 -9.14
N TYR A 11 10.63 -24.69 -10.18
CA TYR A 11 10.01 -23.95 -11.29
C TYR A 11 8.74 -23.24 -10.83
N SER A 12 7.93 -23.92 -10.01
CA SER A 12 6.73 -23.33 -9.40
C SER A 12 7.08 -22.16 -8.47
N LEU A 13 8.10 -22.32 -7.63
CA LEU A 13 8.62 -21.25 -6.76
C LEU A 13 9.14 -20.05 -7.56
N LEU A 14 9.92 -20.30 -8.61
CA LEU A 14 10.48 -19.24 -9.45
C LEU A 14 9.38 -18.44 -10.15
N LEU A 15 8.33 -19.13 -10.62
CA LEU A 15 7.20 -18.49 -11.28
C LEU A 15 6.33 -17.71 -10.29
N GLN A 16 6.11 -18.23 -9.07
CA GLN A 16 5.38 -17.49 -8.01
C GLN A 16 6.16 -16.27 -7.50
N LEU A 17 7.47 -16.40 -7.32
CA LEU A 17 8.36 -15.30 -6.92
C LEU A 17 8.44 -14.24 -8.01
N GLY A 18 8.63 -14.67 -9.27
CA GLY A 18 8.69 -13.80 -10.43
C GLY A 18 7.39 -13.05 -10.66
N ALA A 19 6.26 -13.77 -10.71
CA ALA A 19 4.94 -13.15 -10.85
C ALA A 19 4.60 -12.22 -9.68
N GLY A 20 4.90 -12.64 -8.45
CA GLY A 20 4.75 -11.81 -7.25
C GLY A 20 5.56 -10.53 -7.35
N SER A 21 6.83 -10.60 -7.75
CA SER A 21 7.70 -9.44 -7.89
C SER A 21 7.27 -8.47 -8.99
N LEU A 22 6.78 -8.96 -10.13
CA LEU A 22 6.27 -8.11 -11.21
C LEU A 22 5.00 -7.37 -10.77
N ILE A 23 4.05 -8.10 -10.16
CA ILE A 23 2.82 -7.51 -9.63
C ILE A 23 3.14 -6.51 -8.52
N GLY A 24 4.05 -6.87 -7.61
CA GLY A 24 4.55 -6.01 -6.55
C GLY A 24 5.17 -4.74 -7.10
N PHE A 25 6.01 -4.84 -8.13
CA PHE A 25 6.64 -3.69 -8.78
C PHE A 25 5.62 -2.73 -9.38
N LEU A 26 4.64 -3.25 -10.13
CA LEU A 26 3.57 -2.44 -10.70
C LEU A 26 2.71 -1.80 -9.61
N ALA A 27 2.36 -2.55 -8.56
CA ALA A 27 1.60 -2.06 -7.42
C ALA A 27 2.35 -0.95 -6.67
N GLY A 28 3.65 -1.13 -6.38
CA GLY A 28 4.49 -0.15 -5.72
C GLY A 28 4.64 1.14 -6.54
N TYR A 29 4.85 1.03 -7.85
CA TYR A 29 4.92 2.19 -8.74
C TYR A 29 3.62 2.99 -8.76
N ALA A 30 2.48 2.30 -8.88
CA ALA A 30 1.16 2.92 -8.83
C ALA A 30 0.89 3.56 -7.46
N ALA A 31 1.23 2.87 -6.37
CA ALA A 31 1.08 3.37 -5.00
C ALA A 31 1.82 4.68 -4.78
N LYS A 32 3.05 4.84 -5.30
CA LYS A 32 3.80 6.10 -5.14
C LYS A 32 3.19 7.27 -5.89
N LYS A 33 2.68 7.06 -7.11
CA LYS A 33 1.93 8.09 -7.84
C LYS A 33 0.68 8.52 -7.09
N LEU A 34 -0.06 7.55 -6.55
CA LEU A 34 -1.25 7.82 -5.75
C LEU A 34 -0.90 8.56 -4.46
N ALA A 35 0.16 8.14 -3.77
CA ALA A 35 0.65 8.77 -2.54
C ALA A 35 1.03 10.24 -2.78
N LYS A 36 1.72 10.57 -3.89
CA LYS A 36 2.02 11.96 -4.27
C LYS A 36 0.73 12.77 -4.45
N LEU A 37 -0.27 12.23 -5.15
CA LEU A 37 -1.54 12.91 -5.38
C LEU A 37 -2.29 13.18 -4.06
N ILE A 38 -2.37 12.18 -3.19
CA ILE A 38 -3.02 12.28 -1.87
C ILE A 38 -2.26 13.27 -0.98
N ALA A 39 -0.92 13.23 -0.97
CA ALA A 39 -0.10 14.15 -0.19
C ALA A 39 -0.31 15.61 -0.61
N ILE A 40 -0.36 15.88 -1.92
CA ILE A 40 -0.66 17.22 -2.44
C ILE A 40 -2.09 17.62 -2.05
N GLY A 41 -3.07 16.74 -2.21
CA GLY A 41 -4.46 17.01 -1.85
C GLY A 41 -4.65 17.31 -0.36
N LEU A 42 -4.05 16.50 0.52
CA LEU A 42 -4.08 16.71 1.97
C LEU A 42 -3.33 17.97 2.38
N GLY A 43 -2.17 18.25 1.78
CA GLY A 43 -1.42 19.48 2.05
C GLY A 43 -2.19 20.73 1.65
N LEU A 44 -2.82 20.71 0.48
CA LEU A 44 -3.66 21.81 0.02
C LEU A 44 -4.91 21.98 0.89
N LEU A 45 -5.55 20.88 1.29
CA LEU A 45 -6.68 20.90 2.22
C LEU A 45 -6.27 21.52 3.56
N MET A 46 -5.12 21.13 4.12
CA MET A 46 -4.60 21.70 5.36
C MET A 46 -4.31 23.20 5.23
N LEU A 47 -3.67 23.64 4.14
CA LEU A 47 -3.45 25.06 3.85
C LEU A 47 -4.77 25.83 3.73
N LEU A 48 -5.77 25.26 3.06
CA LEU A 48 -7.09 25.86 2.91
C LEU A 48 -7.81 26.00 4.26
N LEU A 49 -7.75 24.97 5.11
CA LEU A 49 -8.29 25.01 6.48
C LEU A 49 -7.59 26.09 7.31
N MET A 50 -6.27 26.21 7.20
CA MET A 50 -5.49 27.20 7.93
C MET A 50 -5.83 28.64 7.48
N ALA A 51 -6.00 28.86 6.17
CA ALA A 51 -6.45 30.13 5.61
C ALA A 51 -7.88 30.48 6.07
N LEU A 52 -8.80 29.51 6.04
CA LEU A 52 -10.20 29.73 6.44
C LEU A 52 -10.34 29.98 7.95
N ASN A 53 -9.46 29.39 8.75
CA ASN A 53 -9.32 29.67 10.18
C ASN A 53 -8.77 31.08 10.43
N TYR A 54 -7.79 31.54 9.63
CA TYR A 54 -7.25 32.89 9.73
C TYR A 54 -8.30 33.97 9.44
N TYR A 55 -9.18 33.76 8.46
CA TYR A 55 -10.29 34.67 8.16
C TYR A 55 -11.46 34.57 9.16
N GLY A 56 -11.40 33.67 10.15
CA GLY A 56 -12.42 33.54 11.20
C GLY A 56 -13.74 32.92 10.74
N VAL A 57 -13.78 32.32 9.55
CA VAL A 57 -15.00 31.70 8.98
C VAL A 57 -15.21 30.27 9.50
N VAL A 58 -14.13 29.54 9.82
CA VAL A 58 -14.19 28.15 10.33
C VAL A 58 -13.21 27.94 11.47
N GLU A 59 -13.70 27.45 12.62
CA GLU A 59 -12.87 27.10 13.78
C GLU A 59 -12.34 25.65 13.63
N VAL A 60 -11.04 25.50 13.37
CA VAL A 60 -10.42 24.19 13.16
C VAL A 60 -10.17 23.49 14.50
N ARG A 61 -11.00 22.48 14.80
CA ARG A 61 -10.80 21.60 15.97
C ARG A 61 -9.74 20.53 15.69
N TRP A 62 -8.49 20.87 15.95
CA TRP A 62 -7.34 19.98 15.81
C TRP A 62 -7.51 18.62 16.51
N ILE A 63 -8.15 18.59 17.68
CA ILE A 63 -8.46 17.34 18.42
C ILE A 63 -9.31 16.37 17.59
N LYS A 64 -10.29 16.88 16.82
CA LYS A 64 -11.15 16.03 15.99
C LYS A 64 -10.41 15.51 14.77
N LEU A 65 -9.49 16.30 14.20
CA LEU A 65 -8.64 15.86 13.08
C LEU A 65 -7.71 14.72 13.49
N ILE A 66 -7.11 14.80 14.69
CA ILE A 66 -6.30 13.70 15.24
C ILE A 66 -7.16 12.45 15.42
N GLY A 67 -8.38 12.58 15.97
CA GLY A 67 -9.31 11.47 16.13
C GLY A 67 -9.67 10.76 14.82
N VAL A 68 -9.83 11.50 13.72
CA VAL A 68 -10.05 10.91 12.38
C VAL A 68 -8.82 10.13 11.91
N GLY A 69 -7.61 10.65 12.16
CA GLY A 69 -6.37 9.94 11.85
C GLY A 69 -6.21 8.65 12.66
N GLU A 70 -6.50 8.70 13.96
CA GLU A 70 -6.48 7.53 14.84
C GLU A 70 -7.50 6.48 14.40
N GLU A 71 -8.70 6.89 14.00
CA GLU A 71 -9.73 5.97 13.51
C GLU A 71 -9.33 5.28 12.20
N ALA A 72 -8.70 6.03 11.29
CA ALA A 72 -8.12 5.46 10.07
C ALA A 72 -7.00 4.44 10.40
N LEU A 73 -6.11 4.77 11.34
CA LEU A 73 -5.07 3.83 11.79
C LEU A 73 -5.66 2.59 12.45
N ARG A 74 -6.70 2.75 13.28
CA ARG A 74 -7.42 1.63 13.90
C ARG A 74 -8.04 0.72 12.86
N TRP A 75 -8.68 1.28 11.83
CA TRP A 75 -9.24 0.51 10.72
C TRP A 75 -8.16 -0.29 9.97
N ILE A 76 -7.00 0.32 9.68
CA ILE A 76 -5.87 -0.38 9.06
C ILE A 76 -5.38 -1.52 9.96
N SER A 77 -5.21 -1.25 11.26
CA SER A 77 -4.70 -2.25 12.21
C SER A 77 -5.65 -3.45 12.38
N ALA A 78 -6.96 -3.23 12.32
CA ALA A 78 -7.96 -4.29 12.41
C ALA A 78 -7.91 -5.20 11.16
N ASN A 79 -7.68 -4.63 9.98
CA ASN A 79 -7.69 -5.36 8.71
C ASN A 79 -6.32 -5.93 8.30
N TYR A 80 -5.23 -5.50 8.95
CA TYR A 80 -3.88 -5.98 8.71
C TYR A 80 -3.74 -7.49 8.90
N SER A 81 -4.46 -8.08 9.85
CA SER A 81 -4.38 -9.52 10.17
C SER A 81 -4.64 -10.45 8.98
N ALA A 82 -5.58 -10.09 8.09
CA ALA A 82 -5.89 -10.88 6.90
C ALA A 82 -4.75 -10.83 5.87
N VAL A 83 -4.13 -9.66 5.71
CA VAL A 83 -2.98 -9.47 4.81
C VAL A 83 -1.76 -10.25 5.31
N VAL A 84 -1.52 -10.25 6.63
CA VAL A 84 -0.42 -11.03 7.23
C VAL A 84 -0.65 -12.52 7.06
N ARG A 85 -1.87 -13.00 7.34
CA ARG A 85 -2.20 -14.42 7.17
C ARG A 85 -1.96 -14.87 5.73
N PHE A 86 -2.47 -14.11 4.75
CA PHE A 86 -2.20 -14.37 3.35
C PHE A 86 -0.71 -14.37 3.01
N ALA A 87 0.06 -13.42 3.57
CA ALA A 87 1.50 -13.33 3.33
C ALA A 87 2.27 -14.52 3.93
N VAL A 88 1.88 -15.01 5.11
CA VAL A 88 2.49 -16.18 5.76
C VAL A 88 2.10 -17.47 5.03
N GLU A 89 0.84 -17.61 4.61
CA GLU A 89 0.35 -18.77 3.85
C GLU A 89 0.95 -18.84 2.44
N ASN A 90 1.26 -17.70 1.83
CA ASN A 90 1.84 -17.59 0.49
C ASN A 90 3.25 -17.00 0.56
N MET A 91 4.08 -17.47 1.50
CA MET A 91 5.39 -16.89 1.80
C MET A 91 6.30 -16.69 0.57
N PRO A 92 6.42 -17.64 -0.39
CA PRO A 92 7.21 -17.41 -1.59
C PRO A 92 6.67 -16.23 -2.42
N PHE A 93 5.37 -16.23 -2.70
CA PHE A 93 4.73 -15.13 -3.42
C PHE A 93 4.88 -13.79 -2.68
N ALA A 94 4.66 -13.78 -1.36
CA ALA A 94 4.76 -12.59 -0.52
C ALA A 94 6.18 -12.03 -0.48
N GLY A 95 7.21 -12.88 -0.46
CA GLY A 95 8.61 -12.48 -0.56
C GLY A 95 8.93 -11.85 -1.92
N GLY A 96 8.47 -12.47 -3.02
CA GLY A 96 8.59 -11.89 -4.37
C GLY A 96 7.85 -10.56 -4.48
N PHE A 97 6.60 -10.52 -4.03
CA PHE A 97 5.78 -9.30 -4.02
C PHE A 97 6.41 -8.17 -3.21
N ALA A 98 6.91 -8.45 -2.00
CA ALA A 98 7.53 -7.43 -1.16
C ALA A 98 8.79 -6.85 -1.82
N THR A 99 9.66 -7.69 -2.40
CA THR A 99 10.85 -7.22 -3.10
C THR A 99 10.48 -6.40 -4.34
N GLY A 100 9.52 -6.88 -5.13
CA GLY A 100 8.94 -6.12 -6.24
C GLY A 100 8.36 -4.79 -5.81
N LEU A 101 7.57 -4.77 -4.75
CA LEU A 101 6.89 -3.57 -4.22
C LEU A 101 7.87 -2.51 -3.74
N VAL A 102 8.93 -2.90 -3.03
CA VAL A 102 9.99 -1.97 -2.62
C VAL A 102 10.67 -1.35 -3.83
N LEU A 103 10.99 -2.16 -4.85
CA LEU A 103 11.59 -1.67 -6.09
C LEU A 103 10.64 -0.75 -6.88
N GLY A 104 9.35 -1.09 -6.94
CA GLY A 104 8.31 -0.28 -7.57
C GLY A 104 8.10 1.06 -6.88
N LEU A 105 8.06 1.06 -5.54
CA LEU A 105 8.04 2.29 -4.73
C LEU A 105 9.30 3.12 -4.93
N LYS A 106 10.47 2.51 -5.11
CA LYS A 106 11.69 3.27 -5.42
C LYS A 106 11.60 3.92 -6.81
N ALA A 107 11.06 3.19 -7.79
CA ALA A 107 10.95 3.63 -9.19
C ALA A 107 9.83 4.66 -9.46
N GLY A 108 8.77 4.72 -8.65
CA GLY A 108 7.65 5.67 -8.80
C GLY A 108 7.89 7.12 -8.38
#